data_AF-A0A6P8L5J8-F1
#
_entry.id   AF-A0A6P8L5J8-F1
#
_cell.length_a   1.000
_cell.length_b   1.000
_cell.length_c   1.000
_cell.angle_alpha   90.00
_cell.angle_beta   90.00
_cell.angle_gamma   90.00
#
_symmetry.space_group_name_H-M   'P 1'
#
loop_
_entity.id
_entity.type
_entity.pdbx_description
1 polymer ?
#
loop_
_entity_poly.entity_id
_entity_poly.type
_entity_poly.pdbx_seq_one_letter_code
_entity_poly.pdbx_strand_id
1 'polypeptide(L)'
;MSSQEHHKMSGGTDVVDLGNRFSADMARLCMNEQYADVEFIVEEERLPAHRVVLAARSEYFRALLCGLEESTQRQIPLEVPLAAFKVLLRYIYSGTLLLSTLDAYSTIEVLGMANLYGFPDLEVAISKYFRQYLALDNVCRALDVARLYNLEELTEVCLKFMDRNAGDLLRHNTFNKLSKESLVEVLRRDCFFAPELQIFLAVWNWSRFNSNVDYKSVISYVRLSLITLKDLLQVVRPSGILDPDKILDAINERNTSKALPYRAALWPEWNVAANMFQSRCIQGECRDALLDGDVTTYDMDKRYTHHCITDKDASIVVELGTICIINHIHMLLWDRDSRAYSYYVEVSGDQQHWERVVDYSDYHCCSWQYLYFAPRPVRFIRLVGTHNTVNRVFHVVGLEAMHTAKVPRLVGHFVAPKRNEATIEMSAIVTDAVSRMVNMVINGSCMRNEWDSEYTYLSFGIGEISVRLGQPYYLGSLRLLLWDRNDCNYSLFIEISTNREEWQMILDSRNVRSRSWQNFHFIPRPVVYIRIVFSRETANGMFRSIHFERPTQDKNYSMQISDMEKEKETAKTDDDNIASTSGS
;
A
#
# COMPACT_ATOMS: atom_id res chain seq x y z
N MET A 1 19.44 -61.47 -12.25
CA MET A 1 20.53 -61.28 -11.26
C MET A 1 20.01 -60.32 -10.19
N SER A 2 19.96 -60.86 -8.97
CA SER A 2 19.72 -60.23 -7.67
C SER A 2 20.08 -58.74 -7.56
N SER A 3 19.25 -57.95 -6.86
CA SER A 3 19.51 -57.59 -5.45
C SER A 3 18.63 -56.45 -4.93
N GLN A 4 17.89 -56.78 -3.85
CA GLN A 4 17.62 -55.97 -2.65
C GLN A 4 16.51 -54.89 -2.68
N GLU A 5 15.34 -55.37 -2.26
CA GLU A 5 14.42 -54.66 -1.37
C GLU A 5 15.16 -54.10 -0.15
N HIS A 6 15.12 -52.79 0.04
CA HIS A 6 15.34 -52.18 1.35
C HIS A 6 13.98 -51.93 2.02
N HIS A 7 13.50 -52.96 2.71
CA HIS A 7 12.54 -52.84 3.79
C HIS A 7 13.14 -51.94 4.87
N LYS A 8 12.70 -50.68 4.93
CA LYS A 8 12.91 -49.82 6.09
C LYS A 8 11.73 -50.04 7.04
N MET A 9 11.80 -51.13 7.82
CA MET A 9 11.05 -51.21 9.08
C MET A 9 11.68 -50.20 10.05
N SER A 10 10.94 -49.17 10.43
CA SER A 10 11.27 -48.36 11.59
C SER A 10 10.01 -47.82 12.26
N GLY A 11 9.86 -48.12 13.55
CA GLY A 11 8.92 -47.48 14.46
C GLY A 11 7.62 -48.25 14.66
N GLY A 12 7.43 -48.83 15.84
CA GLY A 12 6.23 -49.59 16.20
C GLY A 12 4.94 -48.77 16.15
N THR A 13 3.83 -49.45 15.89
CA THR A 13 2.49 -48.88 16.01
C THR A 13 1.64 -49.79 16.90
N ASP A 14 1.51 -49.45 18.17
CA ASP A 14 0.42 -49.93 19.03
C ASP A 14 -0.95 -49.33 18.61
N VAL A 15 -1.06 -48.80 17.38
CA VAL A 15 -2.20 -48.07 16.85
C VAL A 15 -2.60 -48.68 15.51
N VAL A 16 -3.83 -49.19 15.41
CA VAL A 16 -4.44 -49.65 14.17
C VAL A 16 -5.16 -48.45 13.52
N ASP A 17 -4.61 -47.89 12.45
CA ASP A 17 -5.24 -46.80 11.69
C ASP A 17 -6.15 -47.35 10.59
N LEU A 18 -7.47 -47.24 10.80
CA LEU A 18 -8.52 -47.62 9.85
C LEU A 18 -9.30 -46.40 9.35
N GLY A 19 -8.76 -45.19 9.46
CA GLY A 19 -9.47 -43.94 9.14
C GLY A 19 -10.03 -43.92 7.71
N ASN A 20 -9.25 -44.39 6.73
CA ASN A 20 -9.69 -44.45 5.33
C ASN A 20 -10.86 -45.43 5.12
N ARG A 21 -10.85 -46.59 5.82
CA ARG A 21 -11.93 -47.58 5.73
C ARG A 21 -13.19 -47.05 6.40
N PHE A 22 -13.07 -46.42 7.56
CA PHE A 22 -14.16 -45.75 8.25
C PHE A 22 -14.80 -44.67 7.36
N SER A 23 -13.99 -43.80 6.74
CA SER A 23 -14.46 -42.77 5.80
C SER A 23 -15.20 -43.38 4.61
N ALA A 24 -14.68 -44.47 4.01
CA ALA A 24 -15.35 -45.15 2.91
C ALA A 24 -16.68 -45.80 3.32
N ASP A 25 -16.75 -46.39 4.52
CA ASP A 25 -17.98 -46.98 5.04
C ASP A 25 -19.03 -45.89 5.36
N MET A 26 -18.62 -44.74 5.91
CA MET A 26 -19.51 -43.57 6.08
C MET A 26 -19.97 -43.01 4.74
N ALA A 27 -19.09 -42.88 3.75
CA ALA A 27 -19.42 -42.37 2.42
C ALA A 27 -20.52 -43.20 1.71
N ARG A 28 -20.62 -44.51 1.98
CA ARG A 28 -21.69 -45.38 1.45
C ARG A 28 -23.08 -45.10 2.04
N LEU A 29 -23.15 -44.45 3.20
CA LEU A 29 -24.42 -44.03 3.81
C LEU A 29 -24.94 -42.72 3.21
N CYS A 30 -24.10 -41.97 2.51
CA CYS A 30 -24.50 -40.70 1.87
C CYS A 30 -25.58 -40.95 0.82
N MET A 31 -26.71 -40.24 0.92
CA MET A 31 -27.85 -40.37 -0.02
C MET A 31 -28.39 -41.80 -0.13
N ASN A 32 -28.25 -42.60 0.93
CA ASN A 32 -28.81 -43.93 1.04
C ASN A 32 -30.03 -43.89 2.00
N GLU A 33 -31.12 -44.58 1.64
CA GLU A 33 -32.32 -44.64 2.48
C GLU A 33 -32.12 -45.51 3.74
N GLN A 34 -31.13 -46.40 3.75
CA GLN A 34 -30.83 -47.23 4.90
C GLN A 34 -30.42 -46.38 6.10
N TYR A 35 -31.20 -46.48 7.19
CA TYR A 35 -31.00 -45.73 8.45
C TYR A 35 -31.16 -44.21 8.35
N ALA A 36 -31.66 -43.69 7.21
CA ALA A 36 -31.93 -42.27 7.05
C ALA A 36 -33.12 -41.83 7.93
N ASP A 37 -32.89 -40.81 8.74
CA ASP A 37 -33.83 -40.22 9.70
C ASP A 37 -34.21 -38.77 9.33
N VAL A 38 -33.70 -38.26 8.20
CA VAL A 38 -34.06 -36.98 7.60
C VAL A 38 -33.92 -37.03 6.07
N GLU A 39 -34.73 -36.25 5.36
CA GLU A 39 -34.68 -36.08 3.90
C GLU A 39 -34.63 -34.58 3.57
N PHE A 40 -33.66 -34.17 2.75
CA PHE A 40 -33.64 -32.81 2.20
C PHE A 40 -34.39 -32.78 0.87
N ILE A 41 -35.24 -31.76 0.67
CA ILE A 41 -35.90 -31.50 -0.60
C ILE A 41 -35.17 -30.33 -1.27
N VAL A 42 -34.46 -30.59 -2.36
CA VAL A 42 -33.64 -29.62 -3.09
C VAL A 42 -33.98 -29.70 -4.56
N GLU A 43 -34.45 -28.61 -5.16
CA GLU A 43 -34.92 -28.57 -6.56
C GLU A 43 -35.87 -29.74 -6.91
N GLU A 44 -36.85 -30.02 -6.04
CA GLU A 44 -37.82 -31.14 -6.14
C GLU A 44 -37.22 -32.55 -5.99
N GLU A 45 -35.90 -32.70 -5.81
CA GLU A 45 -35.27 -33.99 -5.51
C GLU A 45 -35.19 -34.26 -4.00
N ARG A 46 -35.44 -35.52 -3.62
CA ARG A 46 -35.34 -35.99 -2.23
C ARG A 46 -33.97 -36.63 -1.98
N LEU A 47 -33.26 -36.10 -0.99
CA LEU A 47 -31.93 -36.56 -0.61
C LEU A 47 -31.97 -37.12 0.83
N PRO A 48 -32.00 -38.45 1.00
CA PRO A 48 -31.99 -39.05 2.33
C PRO A 48 -30.63 -38.84 3.01
N ALA A 49 -30.66 -38.51 4.30
CA ALA A 49 -29.48 -38.23 5.10
C ALA A 49 -29.68 -38.64 6.57
N HIS A 50 -28.64 -38.44 7.37
CA HIS A 50 -28.55 -38.94 8.74
C HIS A 50 -28.26 -37.78 9.70
N ARG A 51 -29.20 -37.46 10.60
CA ARG A 51 -29.13 -36.31 11.51
C ARG A 51 -27.86 -36.33 12.35
N VAL A 52 -27.49 -37.51 12.87
CA VAL A 52 -26.30 -37.68 13.72
C VAL A 52 -25.01 -37.32 12.98
N VAL A 53 -24.88 -37.69 11.70
CA VAL A 53 -23.68 -37.40 10.89
C VAL A 53 -23.61 -35.91 10.60
N LEU A 54 -24.72 -35.31 10.17
CA LEU A 54 -24.80 -33.88 9.85
C LEU A 54 -24.49 -33.01 11.08
N ALA A 55 -25.13 -33.31 12.21
CA ALA A 55 -24.94 -32.59 13.47
C ALA A 55 -23.52 -32.74 14.05
N ALA A 56 -22.86 -33.88 13.84
CA ALA A 56 -21.48 -34.08 14.26
C ALA A 56 -20.47 -33.31 13.40
N ARG A 57 -20.82 -32.98 12.15
CA ARG A 57 -19.91 -32.39 11.17
C ARG A 57 -20.12 -30.89 10.96
N SER A 58 -21.28 -30.35 11.34
CA SER A 58 -21.62 -28.95 11.17
C SER A 58 -22.49 -28.44 12.31
N GLU A 59 -22.07 -27.33 12.90
CA GLU A 59 -22.82 -26.61 13.92
C GLU A 59 -24.16 -26.08 13.39
N TYR A 60 -24.20 -25.66 12.12
CA TYR A 60 -25.43 -25.25 11.46
C TYR A 60 -26.45 -26.39 11.43
N PHE A 61 -26.05 -27.56 10.93
CA PHE A 61 -26.96 -28.70 10.87
C PHE A 61 -27.32 -29.23 12.27
N ARG A 62 -26.42 -29.11 13.25
CA ARG A 62 -26.73 -29.42 14.65
C ARG A 62 -27.84 -28.53 15.19
N ALA A 63 -27.75 -27.22 14.98
CA ALA A 63 -28.80 -26.28 15.38
C ALA A 63 -30.13 -26.57 14.67
N LEU A 64 -30.09 -26.75 13.34
CA LEU A 64 -31.27 -27.04 12.52
C LEU A 64 -31.98 -28.33 12.92
N LEU A 65 -31.22 -29.41 13.17
CA LEU A 65 -31.78 -30.75 13.34
C LEU A 65 -32.02 -31.15 14.79
N CYS A 66 -31.39 -30.47 15.76
CA CYS A 66 -31.49 -30.83 17.18
C CYS A 66 -32.00 -29.69 18.08
N GLY A 67 -32.12 -28.45 17.59
CA GLY A 67 -32.45 -27.29 18.41
C GLY A 67 -33.75 -26.54 18.07
N LEU A 68 -34.32 -26.69 16.87
CA LEU A 68 -35.45 -25.89 16.37
C LEU A 68 -36.72 -26.73 16.12
N GLU A 69 -37.82 -26.12 15.67
CA GLU A 69 -39.09 -26.81 15.37
C GLU A 69 -38.94 -27.87 14.27
N GLU A 70 -38.00 -27.67 13.35
CA GLU A 70 -37.56 -28.62 12.32
C GLU A 70 -36.92 -29.89 12.92
N SER A 71 -36.63 -29.91 14.22
CA SER A 71 -36.21 -31.12 14.95
C SER A 71 -37.22 -32.27 14.81
N THR A 72 -38.50 -31.95 14.61
CA THR A 72 -39.59 -32.92 14.48
C THR A 72 -39.94 -33.25 13.02
N GLN A 73 -39.45 -32.45 12.07
CA GLN A 73 -39.74 -32.63 10.65
C GLN A 73 -38.79 -33.67 10.04
N ARG A 74 -39.36 -34.57 9.23
CA ARG A 74 -38.60 -35.56 8.47
C ARG A 74 -38.11 -35.02 7.12
N GLN A 75 -38.84 -34.06 6.54
CA GLN A 75 -38.53 -33.46 5.23
C GLN A 75 -38.19 -31.99 5.40
N ILE A 76 -37.02 -31.58 4.93
CA ILE A 76 -36.49 -30.22 5.09
C ILE A 76 -36.25 -29.64 3.69
N PRO A 77 -37.04 -28.64 3.25
CA PRO A 77 -36.78 -27.96 1.99
C PRO A 77 -35.54 -27.06 2.12
N LEU A 78 -34.64 -27.10 1.12
CA LEU A 78 -33.50 -26.19 1.01
C LEU A 78 -33.49 -25.51 -0.36
N GLU A 79 -33.38 -24.18 -0.35
CA GLU A 79 -33.25 -23.36 -1.56
C GLU A 79 -31.77 -23.21 -1.96
N VAL A 80 -31.15 -24.31 -2.40
CA VAL A 80 -29.75 -24.33 -2.86
C VAL A 80 -29.58 -25.13 -4.15
N PRO A 81 -28.51 -24.89 -4.94
CA PRO A 81 -28.26 -25.67 -6.15
C PRO A 81 -28.05 -27.16 -5.83
N LEU A 82 -28.86 -28.02 -6.45
CA LEU A 82 -28.88 -29.47 -6.16
C LEU A 82 -27.52 -30.13 -6.37
N ALA A 83 -26.86 -29.84 -7.50
CA ALA A 83 -25.60 -30.45 -7.86
C ALA A 83 -24.50 -30.15 -6.83
N ALA A 84 -24.39 -28.89 -6.43
CA ALA A 84 -23.40 -28.46 -5.46
C ALA A 84 -23.74 -29.01 -4.05
N PHE A 85 -25.03 -29.08 -3.67
CA PHE A 85 -25.42 -29.64 -2.37
C PHE A 85 -25.09 -31.13 -2.27
N LYS A 86 -25.26 -31.90 -3.36
CA LYS A 86 -24.81 -33.31 -3.42
C LYS A 86 -23.30 -33.45 -3.18
N VAL A 87 -22.49 -32.53 -3.73
CA VAL A 87 -21.04 -32.51 -3.52
C VAL A 87 -20.70 -32.22 -2.06
N LEU A 88 -21.34 -31.20 -1.47
CA LEU A 88 -21.14 -30.87 -0.06
C LEU A 88 -21.58 -32.02 0.85
N LEU A 89 -22.72 -32.64 0.59
CA LEU A 89 -23.22 -33.77 1.36
C LEU A 89 -22.22 -34.94 1.31
N ARG A 90 -21.68 -35.28 0.13
CA ARG A 90 -20.61 -36.28 0.02
C ARG A 90 -19.40 -35.92 0.86
N TYR A 91 -18.97 -34.65 0.85
CA TYR A 91 -17.87 -34.17 1.70
C TYR A 91 -18.18 -34.30 3.19
N ILE A 92 -19.41 -34.03 3.63
CA ILE A 92 -19.82 -34.18 5.03
C ILE A 92 -19.61 -35.62 5.50
N TYR A 93 -19.98 -36.60 4.68
CA TYR A 93 -19.84 -38.02 4.99
C TYR A 93 -18.41 -38.57 4.84
N SER A 94 -17.70 -38.19 3.78
CA SER A 94 -16.37 -38.74 3.49
C SER A 94 -15.23 -37.97 4.15
N GLY A 95 -15.43 -36.70 4.50
CA GLY A 95 -14.38 -35.76 4.90
C GLY A 95 -13.42 -35.37 3.78
N THR A 96 -13.68 -35.78 2.53
CA THR A 96 -12.78 -35.60 1.39
C THR A 96 -13.52 -35.02 0.19
N LEU A 97 -12.91 -34.02 -0.45
CA LEU A 97 -13.39 -33.43 -1.70
C LEU A 97 -12.23 -33.26 -2.67
N LEU A 98 -12.35 -33.81 -3.86
CA LEU A 98 -11.37 -33.65 -4.93
C LEU A 98 -11.75 -32.45 -5.80
N LEU A 99 -11.11 -31.30 -5.58
CA LEU A 99 -11.48 -30.05 -6.26
C LEU A 99 -11.25 -30.10 -7.77
N SER A 100 -10.30 -30.91 -8.24
CA SER A 100 -10.01 -31.04 -9.68
C SER A 100 -11.10 -31.75 -10.49
N THR A 101 -12.07 -32.40 -9.85
CA THR A 101 -13.22 -33.00 -10.54
C THR A 101 -14.40 -32.05 -10.66
N LEU A 102 -14.34 -30.89 -10.00
CA LEU A 102 -15.37 -29.87 -10.09
C LEU A 102 -15.03 -28.90 -11.22
N ASP A 103 -16.05 -28.49 -11.96
CA ASP A 103 -15.91 -27.35 -12.84
C ASP A 103 -15.91 -26.04 -12.03
N ALA A 104 -15.54 -24.93 -12.69
CA ALA A 104 -15.46 -23.63 -12.04
C ALA A 104 -16.81 -23.20 -11.45
N TYR A 105 -17.92 -23.54 -12.12
CA TYR A 105 -19.26 -23.23 -11.67
C TYR A 105 -19.61 -23.95 -10.35
N SER A 106 -19.45 -25.28 -10.31
CA SER A 106 -19.76 -26.08 -9.12
C SER A 106 -18.84 -25.73 -7.97
N THR A 107 -17.58 -25.39 -8.25
CA THR A 107 -16.60 -24.99 -7.23
C THR A 107 -17.07 -23.73 -6.48
N ILE A 108 -17.56 -22.73 -7.22
CA ILE A 108 -18.07 -21.48 -6.66
C ILE A 108 -19.33 -21.73 -5.81
N GLU A 109 -20.26 -22.56 -6.28
CA GLU A 109 -21.50 -22.87 -5.53
C GLU A 109 -21.23 -23.68 -4.26
N VAL A 110 -20.31 -24.66 -4.33
CA VAL A 110 -19.88 -25.42 -3.15
C VAL A 110 -19.19 -24.52 -2.14
N LEU A 111 -18.37 -23.55 -2.58
CA LEU A 111 -17.78 -22.55 -1.70
C LEU A 111 -18.84 -21.71 -0.97
N GLY A 112 -19.84 -21.24 -1.70
CA GLY A 112 -20.96 -20.50 -1.12
C GLY A 112 -21.70 -21.28 -0.03
N MET A 113 -21.97 -22.56 -0.28
CA MET A 113 -22.59 -23.42 0.72
C MET A 113 -21.67 -23.81 1.88
N ALA A 114 -20.36 -23.94 1.63
CA ALA A 114 -19.38 -24.17 2.69
C ALA A 114 -19.46 -23.03 3.72
N ASN A 115 -19.54 -21.78 3.25
CA ASN A 115 -19.76 -20.63 4.13
C ASN A 115 -21.16 -20.65 4.77
N LEU A 116 -22.23 -20.84 3.98
CA LEU A 116 -23.61 -20.85 4.49
C LEU A 116 -23.84 -21.87 5.62
N TYR A 117 -23.25 -23.06 5.48
CA TYR A 117 -23.44 -24.18 6.41
C TYR A 117 -22.27 -24.37 7.41
N GLY A 118 -21.32 -23.42 7.44
CA GLY A 118 -20.28 -23.36 8.48
C GLY A 118 -19.14 -24.37 8.34
N PHE A 119 -18.52 -24.47 7.17
CA PHE A 119 -17.35 -25.33 6.87
C PHE A 119 -16.10 -24.49 6.53
N PRO A 120 -15.45 -23.85 7.51
CA PRO A 120 -14.36 -22.90 7.26
C PRO A 120 -13.13 -23.55 6.62
N ASP A 121 -12.78 -24.78 6.98
CA ASP A 121 -11.63 -25.49 6.38
C ASP A 121 -11.85 -25.76 4.88
N LEU A 122 -13.08 -26.11 4.51
CA LEU A 122 -13.48 -26.32 3.12
C LEU A 122 -13.48 -25.00 2.35
N GLU A 123 -14.00 -23.93 2.97
CA GLU A 123 -14.01 -22.58 2.41
C GLU A 123 -12.59 -22.09 2.09
N VAL A 124 -11.65 -22.23 3.03
CA VAL A 124 -10.24 -21.85 2.84
C VAL A 124 -9.60 -22.67 1.73
N ALA A 125 -9.84 -23.99 1.71
CA ALA A 125 -9.27 -24.88 0.70
C ALA A 125 -9.78 -24.53 -0.71
N ILE A 126 -11.10 -24.33 -0.87
CA ILE A 126 -11.70 -23.96 -2.15
C ILE A 126 -11.25 -22.56 -2.57
N SER A 127 -11.22 -21.59 -1.66
CA SER A 127 -10.77 -20.21 -1.96
C SER A 127 -9.33 -20.18 -2.46
N LYS A 128 -8.44 -20.98 -1.86
CA LYS A 128 -7.04 -21.11 -2.30
C LYS A 128 -6.94 -21.77 -3.68
N TYR A 129 -7.71 -22.82 -3.92
CA TYR A 129 -7.78 -23.47 -5.22
C TYR A 129 -8.28 -22.49 -6.28
N PHE A 130 -9.41 -21.84 -6.02
CA PHE A 130 -10.10 -20.96 -6.97
C PHE A 130 -9.26 -19.77 -7.42
N ARG A 131 -8.41 -19.21 -6.55
CA ARG A 131 -7.42 -18.16 -6.93
C ARG A 131 -6.53 -18.55 -8.10
N GLN A 132 -6.22 -19.83 -8.26
CA GLN A 132 -5.32 -20.32 -9.31
C GLN A 132 -6.05 -20.57 -10.65
N TYR A 133 -7.38 -20.66 -10.64
CA TYR A 133 -8.22 -20.98 -11.80
C TYR A 133 -9.14 -19.83 -12.23
N LEU A 134 -8.96 -18.64 -11.64
CA LEU A 134 -9.72 -17.46 -12.00
C LEU A 134 -9.38 -17.03 -13.43
N ALA A 135 -10.41 -16.87 -14.26
CA ALA A 135 -10.32 -16.56 -15.68
C ALA A 135 -11.43 -15.59 -16.10
N LEU A 136 -11.31 -14.99 -17.29
CA LEU A 136 -12.34 -14.09 -17.84
C LEU A 136 -13.73 -14.77 -17.96
N ASP A 137 -13.75 -16.08 -18.20
CA ASP A 137 -14.98 -16.86 -18.34
C ASP A 137 -15.77 -16.99 -17.03
N ASN A 138 -15.09 -17.04 -15.89
CA ASN A 138 -15.70 -17.37 -14.59
C ASN A 138 -15.73 -16.20 -13.59
N VAL A 139 -14.93 -15.15 -13.78
CA VAL A 139 -14.75 -14.08 -12.78
C VAL A 139 -16.04 -13.32 -12.43
N CYS A 140 -16.90 -13.01 -13.40
CA CYS A 140 -18.14 -12.28 -13.11
C CYS A 140 -19.10 -13.10 -12.24
N ARG A 141 -19.26 -14.39 -12.55
CA ARG A 141 -20.10 -15.28 -11.75
C ARG A 141 -19.48 -15.50 -10.37
N ALA A 142 -18.16 -15.64 -10.31
CA ALA A 142 -17.46 -15.76 -9.04
C ALA A 142 -17.68 -14.53 -8.15
N LEU A 143 -17.65 -13.32 -8.73
CA LEU A 143 -17.96 -12.10 -8.00
C LEU A 143 -19.41 -12.09 -7.48
N ASP A 144 -20.40 -12.44 -8.32
CA ASP A 144 -21.79 -12.50 -7.90
C ASP A 144 -22.01 -13.46 -6.72
N VAL A 145 -21.41 -14.65 -6.79
CA VAL A 145 -21.53 -15.64 -5.71
C VAL A 145 -20.74 -15.22 -4.47
N ALA A 146 -19.52 -14.70 -4.64
CA ALA A 146 -18.74 -14.18 -3.52
C ALA A 146 -19.54 -13.12 -2.75
N ARG A 147 -20.28 -12.28 -3.47
CA ARG A 147 -21.15 -11.29 -2.86
C ARG A 147 -22.41 -11.87 -2.23
N LEU A 148 -23.09 -12.79 -2.90
CA LEU A 148 -24.29 -13.44 -2.38
C LEU A 148 -24.04 -14.10 -1.01
N TYR A 149 -22.84 -14.68 -0.84
CA TYR A 149 -22.44 -15.34 0.41
C TYR A 149 -21.51 -14.48 1.30
N ASN A 150 -21.29 -13.20 1.01
CA ASN A 150 -20.42 -12.30 1.79
C ASN A 150 -18.97 -12.81 1.97
N LEU A 151 -18.40 -13.43 0.94
CA LEU A 151 -17.00 -13.89 0.89
C LEU A 151 -16.07 -12.72 0.53
N GLU A 152 -15.68 -11.93 1.53
CA GLU A 152 -14.92 -10.69 1.32
C GLU A 152 -13.57 -10.92 0.62
N GLU A 153 -12.81 -11.94 1.03
CA GLU A 153 -11.48 -12.19 0.47
C GLU A 153 -11.56 -12.63 -1.00
N LEU A 154 -12.55 -13.46 -1.36
CA LEU A 154 -12.78 -13.84 -2.75
C LEU A 154 -13.26 -12.64 -3.58
N THR A 155 -14.14 -11.81 -3.01
CA THR A 155 -14.62 -10.59 -3.65
C THR A 155 -13.43 -9.69 -4.02
N GLU A 156 -12.50 -9.47 -3.09
CA GLU A 156 -11.29 -8.66 -3.35
C GLU A 156 -10.41 -9.28 -4.46
N VAL A 157 -10.23 -10.59 -4.46
CA VAL A 157 -9.47 -11.31 -5.51
C VAL A 157 -10.13 -11.14 -6.88
N CYS A 158 -11.45 -11.37 -6.98
CA CYS A 158 -12.20 -11.22 -8.23
C CYS A 158 -12.10 -9.78 -8.75
N LEU A 159 -12.32 -8.80 -7.88
CA LEU A 159 -12.22 -7.38 -8.19
C LEU A 159 -10.81 -6.98 -8.68
N LYS A 160 -9.73 -7.44 -8.03
CA LYS A 160 -8.35 -7.21 -8.48
C LYS A 160 -8.06 -7.87 -9.84
N PHE A 161 -8.61 -9.05 -10.10
CA PHE A 161 -8.47 -9.71 -11.40
C PHE A 161 -9.21 -8.92 -12.50
N MET A 162 -10.41 -8.44 -12.22
CA MET A 162 -11.18 -7.61 -13.15
C MET A 162 -10.45 -6.29 -13.46
N ASP A 163 -9.83 -5.65 -12.47
CA ASP A 163 -9.04 -4.42 -12.69
C ASP A 163 -7.87 -4.65 -13.64
N ARG A 164 -7.14 -5.76 -13.47
CA ARG A 164 -5.98 -6.11 -14.31
C ARG A 164 -6.36 -6.44 -15.74
N ASN A 165 -7.58 -6.93 -15.97
CA ASN A 165 -8.06 -7.38 -17.27
C ASN A 165 -9.25 -6.56 -17.77
N ALA A 166 -9.43 -5.32 -17.29
CA ALA A 166 -10.64 -4.53 -17.51
C ALA A 166 -10.98 -4.37 -19.00
N GLY A 167 -9.98 -4.06 -19.83
CA GLY A 167 -10.16 -3.88 -21.28
C GLY A 167 -10.67 -5.14 -22.00
N ASP A 168 -10.16 -6.32 -21.65
CA ASP A 168 -10.58 -7.59 -22.24
C ASP A 168 -11.93 -8.05 -21.69
N LEU A 169 -12.14 -7.84 -20.39
CA LEU A 169 -13.39 -8.17 -19.71
C LEU A 169 -14.58 -7.39 -20.28
N LEU A 170 -14.42 -6.09 -20.57
CA LEU A 170 -15.47 -5.25 -21.16
C LEU A 170 -15.92 -5.73 -22.55
N ARG A 171 -15.06 -6.46 -23.27
CA ARG A 171 -15.37 -7.06 -24.58
C ARG A 171 -15.91 -8.48 -24.46
N HIS A 172 -15.74 -9.09 -23.28
CA HIS A 172 -16.10 -10.48 -23.05
C HIS A 172 -17.60 -10.62 -22.78
N ASN A 173 -18.23 -11.67 -23.33
CA ASN A 173 -19.67 -11.91 -23.19
C ASN A 173 -20.09 -12.14 -21.72
N THR A 174 -19.16 -12.59 -20.88
CA THR A 174 -19.40 -12.83 -19.44
C THR A 174 -19.75 -11.53 -18.69
N PHE A 175 -19.31 -10.36 -19.16
CA PHE A 175 -19.66 -9.07 -18.53
C PHE A 175 -21.17 -8.83 -18.49
N ASN A 176 -21.90 -9.24 -19.54
CA ASN A 176 -23.36 -9.12 -19.62
C ASN A 176 -24.12 -9.96 -18.57
N LYS A 177 -23.44 -10.92 -17.94
CA LYS A 177 -24.01 -11.83 -16.95
C LYS A 177 -23.90 -11.34 -15.50
N LEU A 178 -23.17 -10.24 -15.25
CA LEU A 178 -23.04 -9.65 -13.91
C LEU A 178 -24.40 -9.24 -13.35
N SER A 179 -24.62 -9.47 -12.06
CA SER A 179 -25.73 -8.84 -11.35
C SER A 179 -25.59 -7.32 -11.33
N LYS A 180 -26.71 -6.62 -11.13
CA LYS A 180 -26.74 -5.15 -10.99
C LYS A 180 -25.81 -4.70 -9.87
N GLU A 181 -25.89 -5.38 -8.73
CA GLU A 181 -25.14 -5.06 -7.54
C GLU A 181 -23.64 -5.18 -7.84
N SER A 182 -23.20 -6.30 -8.40
CA SER A 182 -21.78 -6.54 -8.75
C SER A 182 -21.25 -5.54 -9.77
N LEU A 183 -22.06 -5.20 -10.77
CA LEU A 183 -21.68 -4.20 -11.76
C LEU A 183 -21.51 -2.81 -11.12
N VAL A 184 -22.42 -2.40 -10.23
CA VAL A 184 -22.28 -1.13 -9.49
C VAL A 184 -20.99 -1.10 -8.69
N GLU A 185 -20.62 -2.19 -8.01
CA GLU A 185 -19.39 -2.26 -7.23
C GLU A 185 -18.14 -2.13 -8.10
N VAL A 186 -18.13 -2.81 -9.25
CA VAL A 186 -17.03 -2.69 -10.23
C VAL A 186 -16.92 -1.25 -10.75
N LEU A 187 -18.04 -0.63 -11.12
CA LEU A 187 -18.07 0.73 -11.65
C LEU A 187 -17.77 1.79 -10.59
N ARG A 188 -18.06 1.55 -9.32
CA ARG A 188 -17.75 2.52 -8.25
C ARG A 188 -16.25 2.73 -8.06
N ARG A 189 -15.43 1.72 -8.36
CA ARG A 189 -14.00 1.69 -8.07
C ARG A 189 -13.18 2.49 -9.09
N ASP A 190 -12.27 3.33 -8.59
CA ASP A 190 -11.36 4.12 -9.42
C ASP A 190 -10.31 3.28 -10.16
N CYS A 191 -10.00 2.08 -9.64
CA CYS A 191 -8.99 1.19 -10.20
C CYS A 191 -9.48 0.32 -11.36
N PHE A 192 -10.79 0.28 -11.65
CA PHE A 192 -11.34 -0.43 -12.81
C PHE A 192 -11.08 0.36 -14.09
N PHE A 193 -9.84 0.34 -14.56
CA PHE A 193 -9.35 1.28 -15.56
C PHE A 193 -9.52 0.78 -17.00
N ALA A 194 -10.31 1.52 -17.78
CA ALA A 194 -10.42 1.41 -19.23
C ALA A 194 -10.88 2.77 -19.80
N PRO A 195 -10.77 3.02 -21.12
CA PRO A 195 -11.37 4.20 -21.72
C PRO A 195 -12.86 4.27 -21.36
N GLU A 196 -13.30 5.39 -20.79
CA GLU A 196 -14.67 5.48 -20.24
C GLU A 196 -15.76 5.23 -21.30
N LEU A 197 -15.45 5.51 -22.58
CA LEU A 197 -16.31 5.13 -23.70
C LEU A 197 -16.52 3.61 -23.81
N GLN A 198 -15.50 2.79 -23.59
CA GLN A 198 -15.64 1.32 -23.61
C GLN A 198 -16.47 0.84 -22.41
N ILE A 199 -16.31 1.47 -21.25
CA ILE A 199 -17.14 1.21 -20.07
C ILE A 199 -18.60 1.53 -20.39
N PHE A 200 -18.87 2.70 -20.96
CA PHE A 200 -20.21 3.09 -21.42
C PHE A 200 -20.81 2.06 -22.38
N LEU A 201 -20.08 1.65 -23.42
CA LEU A 201 -20.56 0.69 -24.40
C LEU A 201 -20.86 -0.68 -23.78
N ALA A 202 -20.03 -1.15 -22.86
CA ALA A 202 -20.26 -2.41 -22.15
C ALA A 202 -21.49 -2.33 -21.23
N VAL A 203 -21.67 -1.22 -20.49
CA VAL A 203 -22.87 -0.99 -19.66
C VAL A 203 -24.12 -0.88 -20.53
N TRP A 204 -24.03 -0.22 -21.68
CA TRP A 204 -25.13 -0.13 -22.64
C TRP A 204 -25.51 -1.51 -23.17
N ASN A 205 -24.55 -2.35 -23.55
CA ASN A 205 -24.81 -3.74 -23.95
C ASN A 205 -25.41 -4.58 -22.82
N TRP A 206 -24.88 -4.46 -21.60
CA TRP A 206 -25.40 -5.12 -20.40
C TRP A 206 -26.87 -4.74 -20.14
N SER A 207 -27.23 -3.46 -20.30
CA SER A 207 -28.61 -2.99 -20.10
C SER A 207 -29.61 -3.58 -21.09
N ARG A 208 -29.16 -3.86 -22.33
CA ARG A 208 -29.99 -4.50 -23.36
C ARG A 208 -30.22 -5.98 -23.08
N PHE A 209 -29.24 -6.64 -22.46
CA PHE A 209 -29.35 -8.03 -22.05
C PHE A 209 -30.22 -8.19 -20.80
N ASN A 210 -30.21 -7.19 -19.91
CA ASN A 210 -30.91 -7.18 -18.63
C ASN A 210 -32.06 -6.15 -18.61
N SER A 211 -32.98 -6.23 -19.58
CA SER A 211 -34.04 -5.22 -19.80
C SER A 211 -35.01 -5.03 -18.62
N ASN A 212 -35.12 -6.01 -17.72
CA ASN A 212 -36.00 -5.97 -16.55
C ASN A 212 -35.38 -5.25 -15.35
N VAL A 213 -34.12 -4.84 -15.45
CA VAL A 213 -33.34 -4.27 -14.35
C VAL A 213 -33.26 -2.76 -14.51
N ASP A 214 -33.34 -2.02 -13.40
CA ASP A 214 -33.10 -0.58 -13.39
C ASP A 214 -31.64 -0.28 -13.75
N TYR A 215 -31.41 0.04 -15.03
CA TYR A 215 -30.10 0.41 -15.58
C TYR A 215 -29.71 1.86 -15.26
N LYS A 216 -30.65 2.72 -14.83
CA LYS A 216 -30.38 4.15 -14.58
C LYS A 216 -29.43 4.34 -13.38
N SER A 217 -29.58 3.51 -12.36
CA SER A 217 -28.66 3.50 -11.22
C SER A 217 -27.27 2.92 -11.55
N VAL A 218 -27.15 2.08 -12.58
CA VAL A 218 -25.84 1.57 -13.02
C VAL A 218 -25.11 2.62 -13.85
N ILE A 219 -25.81 3.23 -14.81
CA ILE A 219 -25.20 4.18 -15.73
C ILE A 219 -24.74 5.48 -15.07
N SER A 220 -25.31 5.85 -13.91
CA SER A 220 -24.84 7.00 -13.12
C SER A 220 -23.41 6.84 -12.60
N TYR A 221 -22.85 5.62 -12.58
CA TYR A 221 -21.45 5.37 -12.24
C TYR A 221 -20.50 5.47 -13.45
N VAL A 222 -21.02 5.66 -14.66
CA VAL A 222 -20.23 5.96 -15.85
C VAL A 222 -19.89 7.45 -15.84
N ARG A 223 -18.60 7.77 -15.94
CA ARG A 223 -18.05 9.11 -15.73
C ARG A 223 -18.04 9.89 -17.03
N LEU A 224 -19.22 10.32 -17.48
CA LEU A 224 -19.43 10.94 -18.79
C LEU A 224 -18.48 12.13 -19.09
N SER A 225 -18.04 12.87 -18.07
CA SER A 225 -17.09 13.97 -18.21
C SER A 225 -15.70 13.54 -18.70
N LEU A 226 -15.37 12.25 -18.61
CA LEU A 226 -14.14 11.65 -19.16
C LEU A 226 -14.29 11.18 -20.62
N ILE A 227 -15.48 11.22 -21.20
CA ILE A 227 -15.72 10.85 -22.61
C ILE A 227 -15.47 12.07 -23.51
N THR A 228 -14.91 11.85 -24.70
CA THR A 228 -14.65 12.95 -25.63
C THR A 228 -15.96 13.60 -26.10
N LEU A 229 -15.94 14.91 -26.38
CA LEU A 229 -17.13 15.62 -26.88
C LEU A 229 -17.68 14.98 -28.16
N LYS A 230 -16.78 14.52 -29.04
CA LYS A 230 -17.15 13.81 -30.27
C LYS A 230 -17.95 12.55 -29.97
N ASP A 231 -17.45 11.71 -29.05
CA ASP A 231 -18.10 10.43 -28.72
C ASP A 231 -19.37 10.63 -27.91
N LEU A 232 -19.44 11.66 -27.06
CA LEU A 232 -20.67 12.04 -26.36
C LEU A 232 -21.80 12.35 -27.37
N LEU A 233 -21.49 13.09 -28.43
CA LEU A 233 -22.49 13.49 -29.42
C LEU A 233 -22.79 12.41 -30.47
N GLN A 234 -21.80 11.60 -30.85
CA GLN A 234 -21.93 10.63 -31.94
C GLN A 234 -22.27 9.20 -31.47
N VAL A 235 -21.97 8.86 -30.22
CA VAL A 235 -22.16 7.50 -29.68
C VAL A 235 -23.11 7.51 -28.49
N VAL A 236 -22.85 8.35 -27.49
CA VAL A 236 -23.64 8.36 -26.25
C VAL A 236 -25.05 8.91 -26.50
N ARG A 237 -25.17 10.09 -27.13
CA ARG A 237 -26.47 10.73 -27.39
C ARG A 237 -27.40 9.87 -28.26
N PRO A 238 -26.95 9.25 -29.38
CA PRO A 238 -27.83 8.43 -30.22
C PRO A 238 -28.28 7.12 -29.58
N SER A 239 -27.62 6.67 -28.50
CA SER A 239 -27.99 5.43 -27.82
C SER A 239 -29.34 5.51 -27.08
N GLY A 240 -29.80 6.73 -26.74
CA GLY A 240 -31.08 7.00 -26.09
C GLY A 240 -31.18 6.53 -24.62
N ILE A 241 -30.10 6.02 -24.03
CA ILE A 241 -30.09 5.51 -22.65
C ILE A 241 -30.03 6.61 -21.58
N LEU A 242 -29.55 7.81 -21.96
CA LEU A 242 -29.36 8.96 -21.07
C LEU A 242 -30.20 10.15 -21.54
N ASP A 243 -30.62 10.96 -20.58
CA ASP A 243 -31.23 12.27 -20.85
C ASP A 243 -30.20 13.22 -21.46
N PRO A 244 -30.53 13.99 -22.52
CA PRO A 244 -29.65 15.02 -23.08
C PRO A 244 -29.08 15.98 -22.03
N ASP A 245 -29.82 16.31 -20.96
CA ASP A 245 -29.36 17.21 -19.90
C ASP A 245 -28.14 16.63 -19.15
N LYS A 246 -28.08 15.31 -18.96
CA LYS A 246 -26.91 14.65 -18.34
C LYS A 246 -25.65 14.75 -19.18
N ILE A 247 -25.79 14.83 -20.50
CA ILE A 247 -24.66 15.03 -21.41
C ILE A 247 -24.18 16.48 -21.31
N LEU A 248 -25.10 17.43 -21.20
CA LEU A 248 -24.76 18.85 -21.00
C LEU A 248 -24.08 19.09 -19.64
N ASP A 249 -24.59 18.48 -18.57
CA ASP A 249 -23.98 18.49 -17.23
C ASP A 249 -22.54 17.98 -17.28
N ALA A 250 -22.29 16.87 -17.96
CA ALA A 250 -20.96 16.28 -18.11
C ALA A 250 -19.99 17.18 -18.88
N ILE A 251 -20.47 17.88 -19.92
CA ILE A 251 -19.66 18.85 -20.68
C ILE A 251 -19.33 20.06 -19.79
N ASN A 252 -20.30 20.54 -19.01
CA ASN A 252 -20.08 21.64 -18.08
C ASN A 252 -19.07 21.26 -16.99
N GLU A 253 -19.21 20.08 -16.38
CA GLU A 253 -18.27 19.54 -15.39
C GLU A 253 -16.86 19.49 -15.98
N ARG A 254 -16.70 18.96 -17.20
CA ARG A 254 -15.39 18.89 -17.88
C ARG A 254 -14.72 20.27 -18.04
N ASN A 255 -15.50 21.32 -18.27
CA ASN A 255 -14.98 22.67 -18.52
C ASN A 255 -14.77 23.49 -17.24
N THR A 256 -15.47 23.17 -16.16
CA THR A 256 -15.51 24.00 -14.94
C THR A 256 -14.78 23.36 -13.76
N SER A 257 -14.70 22.03 -13.72
CA SER A 257 -14.09 21.30 -12.61
C SER A 257 -12.56 21.35 -12.68
N LYS A 258 -11.95 21.64 -11.52
CA LYS A 258 -10.49 21.58 -11.34
C LYS A 258 -9.95 20.15 -11.23
N ALA A 259 -10.80 19.20 -10.87
CA ALA A 259 -10.46 17.80 -10.71
C ALA A 259 -11.59 16.96 -11.29
N LEU A 260 -11.26 16.10 -12.25
CA LEU A 260 -12.19 15.14 -12.82
C LEU A 260 -12.05 13.80 -12.10
N PRO A 261 -13.14 13.01 -12.00
CA PRO A 261 -13.13 11.74 -11.30
C PRO A 261 -12.44 10.66 -12.15
N TYR A 262 -11.13 10.77 -12.38
CA TYR A 262 -10.41 9.81 -13.23
C TYR A 262 -10.45 8.39 -12.66
N ARG A 263 -10.70 7.41 -13.54
CA ARG A 263 -10.27 6.03 -13.30
C ARG A 263 -8.81 5.92 -13.69
N ALA A 264 -8.05 5.09 -12.98
CA ALA A 264 -6.63 4.95 -13.22
C ALA A 264 -6.13 3.55 -12.87
N ALA A 265 -5.13 3.08 -13.61
CA ALA A 265 -4.53 1.78 -13.38
C ALA A 265 -3.83 1.75 -12.01
N LEU A 266 -4.01 0.66 -11.27
CA LEU A 266 -3.34 0.46 -9.97
C LEU A 266 -2.41 -0.74 -10.06
N TRP A 267 -1.11 -0.48 -10.10
CA TRP A 267 -0.05 -1.49 -10.10
C TRP A 267 0.87 -1.28 -8.90
N PRO A 268 0.54 -1.85 -7.73
CA PRO A 268 1.31 -1.64 -6.51
C PRO A 268 2.76 -2.09 -6.66
N GLU A 269 3.70 -1.29 -6.18
CA GLU A 269 5.14 -1.54 -6.17
C GLU A 269 5.82 -1.61 -7.55
N TRP A 270 5.11 -1.31 -8.65
CA TRP A 270 5.71 -1.20 -9.98
C TRP A 270 6.08 0.24 -10.28
N ASN A 271 7.31 0.48 -10.77
CA ASN A 271 7.71 1.78 -11.29
C ASN A 271 6.99 2.05 -12.63
N VAL A 272 5.94 2.86 -12.59
CA VAL A 272 5.17 3.25 -13.78
C VAL A 272 5.86 4.35 -14.59
N ALA A 273 6.86 5.04 -14.02
CA ALA A 273 7.72 5.99 -14.71
C ALA A 273 8.91 5.27 -15.37
N ALA A 274 8.62 4.29 -16.22
CA ALA A 274 9.63 3.54 -16.95
C ALA A 274 9.24 3.35 -18.42
N ASN A 275 10.25 3.21 -19.29
CA ASN A 275 10.03 3.06 -20.74
C ASN A 275 9.16 1.83 -21.10
N MET A 276 9.23 0.75 -20.29
CA MET A 276 8.38 -0.44 -20.48
C MET A 276 6.87 -0.14 -20.38
N PHE A 277 6.50 0.94 -19.68
CA PHE A 277 5.13 1.43 -19.57
C PHE A 277 4.83 2.54 -20.56
N GLN A 278 5.70 2.80 -21.55
CA GLN A 278 5.59 3.91 -22.52
C GLN A 278 5.62 5.30 -21.88
N SER A 279 6.18 5.40 -20.68
CA SER A 279 6.39 6.67 -19.99
C SER A 279 7.61 7.39 -20.55
N ARG A 280 7.53 8.72 -20.67
CA ARG A 280 8.59 9.55 -21.28
C ARG A 280 8.69 10.93 -20.63
N CYS A 281 9.88 11.52 -20.68
CA CYS A 281 10.08 12.92 -20.30
C CYS A 281 9.75 13.83 -21.50
N ILE A 282 8.79 14.75 -21.35
CA ILE A 282 8.31 15.64 -22.42
C ILE A 282 8.86 17.08 -22.32
N GLN A 283 9.31 17.49 -21.14
CA GLN A 283 9.89 18.81 -20.88
C GLN A 283 11.14 18.67 -20.00
N GLY A 284 12.13 19.52 -20.24
CA GLY A 284 13.48 19.43 -19.67
C GLY A 284 14.54 19.21 -20.75
N GLU A 285 15.80 19.47 -20.40
CA GLU A 285 16.97 19.18 -21.21
C GLU A 285 17.48 17.75 -20.92
N CYS A 286 18.08 17.08 -21.91
CA CYS A 286 18.56 15.70 -21.79
C CYS A 286 17.47 14.70 -21.31
N ARG A 287 16.31 14.71 -21.97
CA ARG A 287 15.07 14.02 -21.55
C ARG A 287 15.18 12.50 -21.44
N ASP A 288 16.00 11.90 -22.30
CA ASP A 288 16.09 10.43 -22.39
C ASP A 288 16.75 9.80 -21.15
N ALA A 289 17.50 10.59 -20.37
CA ALA A 289 18.22 10.12 -19.20
C ALA A 289 17.32 9.83 -17.99
N LEU A 290 16.23 10.58 -17.79
CA LEU A 290 15.48 10.54 -16.52
C LEU A 290 14.86 9.17 -16.21
N LEU A 291 14.45 8.45 -17.25
CA LEU A 291 13.66 7.20 -17.15
C LEU A 291 14.40 6.00 -17.78
N ASP A 292 15.71 6.12 -18.04
CA ASP A 292 16.52 5.03 -18.61
C ASP A 292 16.88 3.94 -17.58
N GLY A 293 16.69 4.23 -16.29
CA GLY A 293 16.97 3.33 -15.17
C GLY A 293 18.44 3.31 -14.71
N ASP A 294 19.31 4.11 -15.34
CA ASP A 294 20.73 4.18 -15.00
C ASP A 294 21.02 5.26 -13.96
N VAL A 295 20.98 4.85 -12.69
CA VAL A 295 21.20 5.73 -11.54
C VAL A 295 22.64 5.71 -11.01
N THR A 296 23.61 5.11 -11.73
CA THR A 296 24.94 4.85 -11.17
C THR A 296 26.11 5.41 -11.97
N THR A 297 25.95 5.57 -13.28
CA THR A 297 27.04 5.88 -14.22
C THR A 297 27.05 7.34 -14.70
N TYR A 298 26.17 8.17 -14.14
CA TYR A 298 26.03 9.56 -14.52
C TYR A 298 27.25 10.39 -14.08
N ASP A 299 27.59 11.37 -14.91
CA ASP A 299 28.73 12.28 -14.77
C ASP A 299 28.33 13.72 -15.16
N MET A 300 29.28 14.67 -15.12
CA MET A 300 28.99 16.09 -15.31
C MET A 300 28.39 16.43 -16.68
N ASP A 301 28.59 15.57 -17.68
CA ASP A 301 28.25 15.87 -19.08
C ASP A 301 27.01 15.10 -19.56
N LYS A 302 26.58 14.04 -18.87
CA LYS A 302 25.51 13.14 -19.34
C LYS A 302 24.78 12.40 -18.24
N ARG A 303 23.62 11.84 -18.61
CA ARG A 303 22.75 10.96 -17.79
C ARG A 303 22.05 11.65 -16.62
N TYR A 304 21.62 12.89 -16.84
CA TYR A 304 20.67 13.57 -15.98
C TYR A 304 19.81 14.50 -16.83
N THR A 305 18.56 14.68 -16.42
CA THR A 305 17.66 15.69 -16.98
C THR A 305 17.71 16.94 -16.13
N HIS A 306 17.62 18.11 -16.74
CA HIS A 306 17.71 19.36 -16.00
C HIS A 306 16.85 20.47 -16.60
N HIS A 307 16.65 21.54 -15.82
CA HIS A 307 16.13 22.81 -16.29
C HIS A 307 16.79 23.98 -15.55
N CYS A 308 16.85 25.15 -16.21
CA CYS A 308 17.28 26.39 -15.57
C CYS A 308 16.20 26.88 -14.60
N ILE A 309 16.59 27.24 -13.37
CA ILE A 309 15.70 27.71 -12.30
C ILE A 309 15.19 29.13 -12.57
N THR A 310 15.98 29.95 -13.26
CA THR A 310 15.64 31.35 -13.55
C THR A 310 14.70 31.53 -14.73
N ASP A 311 14.52 30.48 -15.53
CA ASP A 311 13.74 30.56 -16.75
C ASP A 311 12.26 30.47 -16.42
N LYS A 312 11.47 31.40 -16.97
CA LYS A 312 10.02 31.39 -16.80
C LYS A 312 9.45 30.10 -17.38
N ASP A 313 8.61 29.43 -16.60
CA ASP A 313 7.93 28.17 -16.95
C ASP A 313 8.85 26.96 -17.18
N ALA A 314 10.13 27.07 -16.83
CA ALA A 314 11.06 25.94 -16.90
C ALA A 314 10.75 24.90 -15.82
N SER A 315 10.57 23.66 -16.27
CA SER A 315 10.28 22.52 -15.41
C SER A 315 10.66 21.23 -16.14
N ILE A 316 10.76 20.14 -15.39
CA ILE A 316 10.87 18.79 -15.94
C ILE A 316 9.48 18.17 -15.87
N VAL A 317 8.95 17.72 -17.00
CA VAL A 317 7.61 17.10 -17.05
C VAL A 317 7.73 15.69 -17.58
N VAL A 318 7.27 14.73 -16.79
CA VAL A 318 7.16 13.32 -17.14
C VAL A 318 5.72 12.99 -17.48
N GLU A 319 5.56 12.39 -18.65
CA GLU A 319 4.32 11.86 -19.20
C GLU A 319 4.29 10.35 -18.95
N LEU A 320 3.45 9.87 -18.03
CA LEU A 320 3.28 8.43 -17.77
C LEU A 320 2.53 7.76 -18.93
N GLY A 321 2.87 6.55 -19.39
CA GLY A 321 2.20 6.02 -20.59
C GLY A 321 0.69 5.79 -20.43
N THR A 322 0.19 5.67 -19.21
CA THR A 322 -1.25 5.68 -18.89
C THR A 322 -1.53 6.45 -17.59
N ILE A 323 -2.81 6.73 -17.30
CA ILE A 323 -3.19 7.29 -16.00
C ILE A 323 -3.07 6.19 -14.95
N CYS A 324 -2.22 6.40 -13.95
CA CYS A 324 -1.97 5.46 -12.86
C CYS A 324 -2.31 6.08 -11.52
N ILE A 325 -2.86 5.29 -10.59
CA ILE A 325 -2.96 5.70 -9.19
C ILE A 325 -1.55 5.57 -8.61
N ILE A 326 -0.97 6.68 -8.17
CA ILE A 326 0.32 6.70 -7.49
C ILE A 326 0.21 7.49 -6.18
N ASN A 327 1.10 7.20 -5.24
CA ASN A 327 1.18 7.88 -3.96
C ASN A 327 2.63 8.03 -3.46
N HIS A 328 3.59 7.57 -4.28
CA HIS A 328 4.98 7.47 -3.91
C HIS A 328 5.88 7.76 -5.11
N ILE A 329 6.86 8.66 -4.93
CA ILE A 329 7.84 9.04 -5.95
C ILE A 329 9.24 8.91 -5.35
N HIS A 330 10.11 8.20 -6.06
CA HIS A 330 11.55 8.28 -5.83
C HIS A 330 12.18 9.24 -6.83
N MET A 331 13.01 10.15 -6.35
CA MET A 331 13.73 11.07 -7.22
C MET A 331 15.19 11.11 -6.80
N LEU A 332 16.11 10.82 -7.71
CA LEU A 332 17.54 10.97 -7.47
C LEU A 332 17.99 12.35 -7.95
N LEU A 333 18.31 13.22 -7.00
CA LEU A 333 19.01 14.48 -7.28
C LEU A 333 20.49 14.21 -7.50
N TRP A 334 21.15 15.08 -8.26
CA TRP A 334 22.62 15.02 -8.41
C TRP A 334 23.32 14.99 -7.05
N ASP A 335 24.13 13.95 -6.81
CA ASP A 335 24.79 13.71 -5.51
C ASP A 335 26.33 13.61 -5.57
N ARG A 336 26.94 13.83 -6.73
CA ARG A 336 28.41 13.67 -6.91
C ARG A 336 29.24 14.76 -6.23
N ASP A 337 28.60 15.80 -5.71
CA ASP A 337 29.23 16.82 -4.89
C ASP A 337 28.31 17.24 -3.72
N SER A 338 28.74 18.23 -2.96
CA SER A 338 28.04 18.66 -1.74
C SER A 338 26.82 19.56 -1.99
N ARG A 339 26.43 19.80 -3.25
CA ARG A 339 25.29 20.70 -3.55
C ARG A 339 23.99 20.23 -2.93
N ALA A 340 23.08 21.17 -2.75
CA ALA A 340 21.71 20.90 -2.35
C ALA A 340 20.74 21.66 -3.26
N TYR A 341 19.52 21.14 -3.32
CA TYR A 341 18.43 21.68 -4.11
C TYR A 341 17.21 21.96 -3.25
N SER A 342 16.41 22.92 -3.68
CA SER A 342 15.03 23.09 -3.20
C SER A 342 14.10 22.99 -4.39
N TYR A 343 12.93 22.39 -4.20
CA TYR A 343 12.02 22.07 -5.30
C TYR A 343 10.61 21.81 -4.79
N TYR A 344 9.65 21.78 -5.70
CA TYR A 344 8.32 21.24 -5.44
C TYR A 344 7.90 20.28 -6.56
N VAL A 345 6.95 19.41 -6.26
CA VAL A 345 6.41 18.42 -7.20
C VAL A 345 4.93 18.64 -7.37
N GLU A 346 4.50 18.71 -8.62
CA GLU A 346 3.10 18.78 -9.01
C GLU A 346 2.72 17.56 -9.84
N VAL A 347 1.45 17.14 -9.74
CA VAL A 347 0.90 16.07 -10.56
C VAL A 347 -0.38 16.53 -11.24
N SER A 348 -0.68 15.91 -12.37
CA SER A 348 -1.86 16.22 -13.17
C SER A 348 -2.39 14.99 -13.90
N GLY A 349 -3.71 14.94 -14.10
CA GLY A 349 -4.37 13.96 -14.97
C GLY A 349 -4.48 14.40 -16.44
N ASP A 350 -4.42 15.71 -16.73
CA ASP A 350 -4.78 16.31 -18.02
C ASP A 350 -3.78 17.36 -18.54
N GLN A 351 -2.70 17.63 -17.80
CA GLN A 351 -1.70 18.67 -18.08
C GLN A 351 -2.21 20.12 -17.94
N GLN A 352 -3.48 20.34 -17.62
CA GLN A 352 -4.09 21.66 -17.44
C GLN A 352 -4.20 22.00 -15.95
N HIS A 353 -4.72 21.06 -15.17
CA HIS A 353 -4.90 21.20 -13.74
C HIS A 353 -3.77 20.51 -13.01
N TRP A 354 -2.99 21.30 -12.26
CA TRP A 354 -1.83 20.83 -11.52
C TRP A 354 -2.09 20.93 -10.02
N GLU A 355 -1.77 19.87 -9.30
CA GLU A 355 -1.85 19.83 -7.85
C GLU A 355 -0.46 19.62 -7.25
N ARG A 356 -0.06 20.50 -6.34
CA ARG A 356 1.21 20.38 -5.62
C ARG A 356 1.10 19.31 -4.55
N VAL A 357 1.85 18.22 -4.72
CA VAL A 357 1.86 17.07 -3.79
C VAL A 357 2.96 17.18 -2.74
N VAL A 358 4.07 17.84 -3.07
CA VAL A 358 5.22 18.05 -2.20
C VAL A 358 5.75 19.44 -2.43
N ASP A 359 6.08 20.16 -1.35
CA ASP A 359 6.68 21.50 -1.42
C ASP A 359 7.91 21.59 -0.52
N TYR A 360 9.08 21.39 -1.13
CA TYR A 360 10.38 21.55 -0.47
C TYR A 360 11.11 22.82 -0.95
N SER A 361 10.36 23.87 -1.29
CA SER A 361 10.93 25.11 -1.84
C SER A 361 11.87 25.85 -0.88
N ASP A 362 11.69 25.64 0.43
CA ASP A 362 12.48 26.28 1.50
C ASP A 362 13.44 25.31 2.22
N TYR A 363 13.67 24.12 1.65
CA TYR A 363 14.44 23.04 2.27
C TYR A 363 15.56 22.57 1.36
N HIS A 364 16.74 22.35 1.92
CA HIS A 364 17.85 21.77 1.18
C HIS A 364 17.73 20.25 1.11
N CYS A 365 17.73 19.72 -0.11
CA CYS A 365 17.58 18.31 -0.42
C CYS A 365 18.76 17.83 -1.27
N CYS A 366 19.13 16.55 -1.15
CA CYS A 366 20.22 15.95 -1.92
C CYS A 366 20.05 14.45 -2.09
N SER A 367 20.64 13.88 -3.16
CA SER A 367 20.58 12.44 -3.43
C SER A 367 19.11 11.95 -3.51
N TRP A 368 18.84 10.70 -3.15
CA TRP A 368 17.52 10.08 -3.18
C TRP A 368 16.51 10.80 -2.29
N GLN A 369 15.37 11.07 -2.89
CA GLN A 369 14.19 11.66 -2.27
C GLN A 369 13.06 10.62 -2.31
N TYR A 370 12.46 10.36 -1.15
CA TYR A 370 11.35 9.43 -0.94
C TYR A 370 10.11 10.24 -0.59
N LEU A 371 9.27 10.48 -1.59
CA LEU A 371 8.16 11.42 -1.54
C LEU A 371 6.83 10.70 -1.47
N TYR A 372 6.06 10.95 -0.40
CA TYR A 372 4.77 10.30 -0.16
C TYR A 372 3.64 11.33 -0.13
N PHE A 373 2.49 10.97 -0.71
CA PHE A 373 1.29 11.82 -0.74
C PHE A 373 0.02 10.96 -0.80
N ALA A 374 -1.16 11.58 -0.77
CA ALA A 374 -2.42 10.83 -0.84
C ALA A 374 -2.60 10.16 -2.22
N PRO A 375 -2.98 8.86 -2.29
CA PRO A 375 -3.18 8.17 -3.56
C PRO A 375 -4.13 8.89 -4.49
N ARG A 376 -3.72 9.05 -5.75
CA ARG A 376 -4.47 9.82 -6.74
C ARG A 376 -4.15 9.39 -8.17
N PRO A 377 -5.09 9.55 -9.11
CA PRO A 377 -4.83 9.40 -10.54
C PRO A 377 -3.81 10.42 -11.06
N VAL A 378 -2.73 9.94 -11.66
CA VAL A 378 -1.68 10.78 -12.23
C VAL A 378 -1.37 10.31 -13.65
N ARG A 379 -1.26 11.29 -14.55
CA ARG A 379 -0.83 11.09 -15.94
C ARG A 379 0.43 11.88 -16.26
N PHE A 380 0.64 12.99 -15.56
CA PHE A 380 1.79 13.87 -15.68
C PHE A 380 2.38 14.20 -14.31
N ILE A 381 3.71 14.19 -14.21
CA ILE A 381 4.47 14.61 -13.04
C ILE A 381 5.34 15.78 -13.46
N ARG A 382 5.28 16.90 -12.73
CA ARG A 382 6.11 18.08 -12.96
C ARG A 382 7.03 18.29 -11.77
N LEU A 383 8.32 18.37 -12.05
CA LEU A 383 9.37 18.68 -11.08
C LEU A 383 9.85 20.11 -11.37
N VAL A 384 9.85 20.96 -10.34
CA VAL A 384 10.30 22.35 -10.45
C VAL A 384 11.33 22.64 -9.37
N GLY A 385 12.57 22.86 -9.77
CA GLY A 385 13.61 23.37 -8.89
C GLY A 385 13.45 24.85 -8.63
N THR A 386 13.58 25.25 -7.37
CA THR A 386 13.48 26.64 -6.89
C THR A 386 14.83 27.18 -6.41
N HIS A 387 15.72 26.30 -5.95
CA HIS A 387 17.05 26.69 -5.49
C HIS A 387 18.10 25.60 -5.81
N ASN A 388 19.34 26.03 -6.03
CA ASN A 388 20.52 25.18 -6.06
C ASN A 388 21.70 25.97 -5.45
N THR A 389 22.41 25.35 -4.51
CA THR A 389 23.50 26.01 -3.75
C THR A 389 24.78 26.28 -4.54
N VAL A 390 24.92 25.71 -5.74
CA VAL A 390 26.14 25.81 -6.58
C VAL A 390 25.91 26.62 -7.84
N ASN A 391 24.78 26.42 -8.52
CA ASN A 391 24.46 27.12 -9.77
C ASN A 391 22.95 27.33 -9.92
N ARG A 392 22.49 27.71 -11.11
CA ARG A 392 21.07 28.03 -11.38
C ARG A 392 20.33 26.93 -12.12
N VAL A 393 20.82 25.69 -12.08
CA VAL A 393 20.27 24.56 -12.82
C VAL A 393 19.77 23.49 -11.85
N PHE A 394 18.56 23.00 -12.03
CA PHE A 394 18.00 21.90 -11.25
C PHE A 394 18.25 20.57 -11.96
N HIS A 395 19.00 19.65 -11.34
CA HIS A 395 19.45 18.40 -11.97
C HIS A 395 18.78 17.21 -11.31
N VAL A 396 18.12 16.38 -12.12
CA VAL A 396 17.47 15.13 -11.70
C VAL A 396 18.05 13.98 -12.53
N VAL A 397 18.62 13.01 -11.85
CA VAL A 397 19.31 11.87 -12.46
C VAL A 397 18.30 10.79 -12.82
N GLY A 398 17.40 10.44 -11.90
CA GLY A 398 16.43 9.37 -12.09
C GLY A 398 15.11 9.68 -11.39
N LEU A 399 14.03 9.13 -11.95
CA LEU A 399 12.68 9.22 -11.37
C LEU A 399 12.01 7.86 -11.39
N GLU A 400 11.42 7.49 -10.26
CA GLU A 400 10.50 6.36 -10.15
C GLU A 400 9.18 6.85 -9.57
N ALA A 401 8.06 6.35 -10.08
CA ALA A 401 6.74 6.67 -9.57
C ALA A 401 5.95 5.38 -9.40
N MET A 402 5.31 5.19 -8.25
CA MET A 402 4.60 3.96 -7.93
C MET A 402 3.49 4.18 -6.90
N HIS A 403 2.68 3.15 -6.74
CA HIS A 403 1.78 3.04 -5.60
C HIS A 403 2.36 2.10 -4.55
N THR A 404 2.45 2.53 -3.30
CA THR A 404 2.81 1.67 -2.17
C THR A 404 1.73 1.62 -1.11
N ALA A 405 1.50 0.43 -0.57
CA ALA A 405 0.66 0.24 0.62
C ALA A 405 1.41 0.59 1.91
N LYS A 406 2.75 0.66 1.87
CA LYS A 406 3.61 0.88 3.03
C LYS A 406 3.95 2.36 3.20
N VAL A 407 2.93 3.20 3.39
CA VAL A 407 3.12 4.63 3.59
C VAL A 407 3.63 4.89 5.02
N PRO A 408 4.77 5.58 5.22
CA PRO A 408 5.22 5.96 6.55
C PRO A 408 4.27 7.00 7.15
N ARG A 409 4.38 7.26 8.46
CA ARG A 409 3.59 8.33 9.08
C ARG A 409 4.00 9.67 8.44
N LEU A 410 3.01 10.44 8.00
CA LEU A 410 3.21 11.78 7.45
C LEU A 410 2.64 12.84 8.40
N VAL A 411 3.31 14.00 8.45
CA VAL A 411 2.77 15.23 9.04
C VAL A 411 2.82 16.29 7.95
N GLY A 412 1.67 16.66 7.41
CA GLY A 412 1.60 17.36 6.13
C GLY A 412 2.16 16.46 5.02
N HIS A 413 3.19 16.93 4.33
CA HIS A 413 3.91 16.18 3.29
C HIS A 413 5.31 15.71 3.74
N PHE A 414 5.64 15.86 5.03
CA PHE A 414 6.92 15.42 5.60
C PHE A 414 6.80 14.03 6.23
N VAL A 415 7.81 13.20 6.02
CA VAL A 415 7.93 11.91 6.69
C VAL A 415 8.25 12.13 8.17
N ALA A 416 7.42 11.54 9.05
CA ALA A 416 7.62 11.47 10.48
C ALA A 416 8.10 10.05 10.84
N PRO A 417 9.40 9.78 10.72
CA PRO A 417 9.93 8.42 10.84
C PRO A 417 9.76 7.84 12.24
N LYS A 418 9.76 6.50 12.33
CA LYS A 418 9.90 5.75 13.59
C LYS A 418 11.27 5.07 13.73
N ARG A 419 12.00 4.94 12.62
CA ARG A 419 13.30 4.29 12.52
C ARG A 419 14.38 5.32 12.24
N ASN A 420 15.64 4.97 12.47
CA ASN A 420 16.75 5.88 12.22
C ASN A 420 16.87 6.26 10.73
N GLU A 421 16.61 7.51 10.39
CA GLU A 421 16.76 8.07 9.02
C GLU A 421 18.10 8.80 8.84
N ALA A 422 18.89 8.94 9.90
CA ALA A 422 20.25 9.46 9.81
C ALA A 422 21.20 8.32 9.44
N THR A 423 21.08 7.81 8.21
CA THR A 423 21.93 6.75 7.65
C THR A 423 22.35 7.11 6.22
N ILE A 424 23.47 6.55 5.76
CA ILE A 424 23.93 6.76 4.36
C ILE A 424 22.91 6.21 3.36
N GLU A 425 22.23 5.10 3.72
CA GLU A 425 21.16 4.50 2.90
C GLU A 425 20.01 5.49 2.67
N MET A 426 19.68 6.30 3.68
CA MET A 426 18.67 7.36 3.60
C MET A 426 19.27 8.71 3.16
N SER A 427 20.41 8.68 2.48
CA SER A 427 21.09 9.84 1.90
C SER A 427 21.57 10.89 2.92
N ALA A 428 21.72 10.52 4.19
CA ALA A 428 22.34 11.38 5.18
C ALA A 428 23.86 11.43 5.01
N ILE A 429 24.45 12.60 5.19
CA ILE A 429 25.90 12.81 5.15
C ILE A 429 26.36 13.68 6.31
N VAL A 430 27.60 13.50 6.74
CA VAL A 430 28.25 14.44 7.66
C VAL A 430 29.00 15.47 6.83
N THR A 431 28.63 16.75 6.98
CA THR A 431 29.10 17.87 6.14
C THR A 431 30.31 18.59 6.72
N ASP A 432 30.31 18.80 8.04
CA ASP A 432 31.38 19.46 8.77
C ASP A 432 31.86 18.52 9.88
N ALA A 433 32.95 17.77 9.62
CA ALA A 433 33.68 16.98 10.60
C ALA A 433 35.13 16.72 10.13
N VAL A 434 36.10 16.87 11.04
CA VAL A 434 37.52 16.65 10.75
C VAL A 434 37.93 15.23 11.14
N SER A 435 37.52 14.22 10.34
CA SER A 435 37.83 12.80 10.54
C SER A 435 38.29 12.11 9.25
N ARG A 436 39.11 11.05 9.35
CA ARG A 436 39.44 10.14 8.22
C ARG A 436 38.26 9.24 7.81
N MET A 437 37.24 9.08 8.67
CA MET A 437 36.04 8.26 8.41
C MET A 437 34.77 9.01 8.86
N VAL A 438 34.30 9.90 8.00
CA VAL A 438 33.33 10.97 8.30
C VAL A 438 31.89 10.45 8.48
N ASN A 439 31.48 9.40 7.76
CA ASN A 439 30.11 8.86 7.82
C ASN A 439 29.92 7.71 8.83
N MET A 440 30.92 7.36 9.64
CA MET A 440 30.79 6.28 10.64
C MET A 440 29.86 6.66 11.80
N VAL A 441 29.65 7.95 12.09
CA VAL A 441 28.71 8.40 13.15
C VAL A 441 27.25 8.03 12.83
N ILE A 442 26.89 7.91 11.55
CA ILE A 442 25.52 7.64 11.09
C ILE A 442 25.29 6.16 10.70
N ASN A 443 26.36 5.39 10.47
CA ASN A 443 26.30 3.98 10.01
C ASN A 443 27.15 2.99 10.83
N GLY A 444 27.79 3.41 11.92
CA GLY A 444 28.70 2.59 12.71
C GLY A 444 28.01 1.42 13.42
N SER A 445 28.68 0.26 13.50
CA SER A 445 28.20 -0.86 14.31
C SER A 445 28.33 -0.51 15.79
N CYS A 446 27.21 -0.43 16.51
CA CYS A 446 27.21 -0.27 17.97
C CYS A 446 27.71 -1.53 18.72
N MET A 447 28.17 -2.57 17.99
CA MET A 447 28.41 -3.94 18.47
C MET A 447 29.81 -4.49 18.09
N ARG A 448 30.88 -3.68 18.01
CA ARG A 448 32.25 -4.23 17.97
C ARG A 448 33.22 -3.54 18.92
N ASN A 449 33.71 -4.36 19.85
CA ASN A 449 34.70 -4.06 20.87
C ASN A 449 36.12 -4.30 20.34
N GLU A 450 36.66 -3.48 19.44
CA GLU A 450 38.08 -3.59 19.08
C GLU A 450 38.71 -2.20 19.02
N TRP A 451 39.80 -2.01 19.75
CA TRP A 451 40.51 -0.72 19.91
C TRP A 451 41.08 -0.16 18.60
N ASP A 452 41.02 -0.90 17.49
CA ASP A 452 41.72 -0.61 16.24
C ASP A 452 40.84 -0.56 14.98
N SER A 453 39.52 -0.44 15.10
CA SER A 453 38.67 -0.20 13.91
C SER A 453 37.37 0.53 14.29
N GLU A 454 37.03 1.58 13.54
CA GLU A 454 35.69 2.20 13.46
C GLU A 454 35.25 3.14 14.61
N TYR A 455 35.93 4.28 14.76
CA TYR A 455 35.37 5.44 15.48
C TYR A 455 35.65 6.75 14.73
N THR A 456 34.68 7.68 14.72
CA THR A 456 34.91 9.04 14.21
C THR A 456 35.61 9.85 15.30
N TYR A 457 36.83 10.29 15.00
CA TYR A 457 37.57 11.25 15.82
C TYR A 457 37.38 12.66 15.22
N LEU A 458 37.22 13.69 16.05
CA LEU A 458 37.33 15.09 15.60
C LEU A 458 38.71 15.63 15.97
N SER A 459 39.40 16.20 14.98
CA SER A 459 40.70 16.85 15.19
C SER A 459 40.52 18.22 15.85
N PHE A 460 41.54 18.64 16.62
CA PHE A 460 41.61 19.90 17.38
C PHE A 460 41.12 21.14 16.60
N GLY A 461 40.33 21.99 17.26
CA GLY A 461 40.10 23.38 16.87
C GLY A 461 38.72 23.76 16.34
N ILE A 462 37.87 22.80 15.96
CA ILE A 462 36.48 23.05 15.53
C ILE A 462 35.59 22.00 16.19
N GLY A 463 34.93 22.37 17.28
CA GLY A 463 34.10 21.48 18.10
C GLY A 463 32.68 21.31 17.56
N GLU A 464 32.48 21.10 16.26
CA GLU A 464 31.14 20.89 15.69
C GLU A 464 31.04 19.63 14.81
N ILE A 465 29.88 18.99 14.84
CA ILE A 465 29.45 17.94 13.91
C ILE A 465 28.18 18.41 13.22
N SER A 466 28.22 18.60 11.91
CA SER A 466 27.03 18.92 11.11
C SER A 466 26.57 17.71 10.31
N VAL A 467 25.40 17.17 10.64
CA VAL A 467 24.71 16.12 9.88
C VAL A 467 23.67 16.77 8.97
N ARG A 468 23.71 16.45 7.67
CA ARG A 468 22.66 16.78 6.70
C ARG A 468 21.89 15.52 6.36
N LEU A 469 20.56 15.59 6.44
CA LEU A 469 19.65 14.54 5.99
C LEU A 469 19.39 14.67 4.47
N GLY A 470 19.04 13.56 3.80
CA GLY A 470 18.78 13.59 2.35
C GLY A 470 17.58 14.47 1.95
N GLN A 471 16.60 14.59 2.83
CA GLN A 471 15.36 15.35 2.66
C GLN A 471 14.88 15.87 4.03
N PRO A 472 13.90 16.80 4.08
CA PRO A 472 13.32 17.22 5.35
C PRO A 472 12.50 16.10 6.01
N TYR A 473 12.75 15.87 7.29
CA TYR A 473 12.00 14.93 8.13
C TYR A 473 11.32 15.66 9.29
N TYR A 474 10.11 15.24 9.65
CA TYR A 474 9.41 15.77 10.81
C TYR A 474 9.89 15.07 12.07
N LEU A 475 10.77 15.74 12.83
CA LEU A 475 11.49 15.16 13.95
C LEU A 475 11.16 15.91 15.25
N GLY A 476 11.03 15.18 16.35
CA GLY A 476 10.89 15.72 17.71
C GLY A 476 11.77 15.03 18.75
N SER A 477 12.65 14.13 18.32
CA SER A 477 13.57 13.46 19.23
C SER A 477 14.85 13.08 18.51
N LEU A 478 15.90 12.89 19.30
CA LEU A 478 17.19 12.43 18.82
C LEU A 478 17.95 11.70 19.90
N ARG A 479 18.91 10.87 19.48
CA ARG A 479 19.78 10.14 20.39
C ARG A 479 21.23 10.20 19.93
N LEU A 480 22.13 10.38 20.88
CA LEU A 480 23.57 10.50 20.66
C LEU A 480 24.32 9.57 21.61
N LEU A 481 25.28 8.80 21.09
CA LEU A 481 26.21 8.02 21.89
C LEU A 481 27.51 8.80 22.09
N LEU A 482 27.70 9.31 23.29
CA LEU A 482 28.93 9.94 23.73
C LEU A 482 29.90 8.88 24.27
N TRP A 483 31.19 9.07 24.03
CA TRP A 483 32.23 8.18 24.56
C TRP A 483 32.21 8.10 26.09
N ASP A 484 32.30 6.89 26.64
CA ASP A 484 32.15 6.64 28.08
C ASP A 484 33.22 5.72 28.69
N ARG A 485 34.23 5.30 27.91
CA ARG A 485 35.29 4.40 28.39
C ARG A 485 36.35 5.08 29.27
N ASN A 486 36.36 6.40 29.32
CA ASN A 486 37.25 7.21 30.17
C ASN A 486 36.37 8.15 31.02
N ASP A 487 36.90 8.76 32.10
CA ASP A 487 36.19 9.78 32.93
C ASP A 487 35.91 11.12 32.20
N CYS A 488 35.88 11.09 30.86
CA CYS A 488 35.55 12.23 30.01
C CYS A 488 34.06 12.56 30.13
N ASN A 489 33.76 13.84 30.35
CA ASN A 489 32.42 14.38 30.28
C ASN A 489 32.35 15.45 29.19
N TYR A 490 31.23 15.47 28.47
CA TYR A 490 31.00 16.40 27.38
C TYR A 490 29.90 17.38 27.75
N SER A 491 30.10 18.65 27.36
CA SER A 491 29.07 19.68 27.42
C SER A 491 28.80 20.19 26.02
N LEU A 492 27.55 20.13 25.56
CA LEU A 492 27.17 20.39 24.18
C LEU A 492 25.91 21.26 24.08
N PHE A 493 25.67 21.79 22.89
CA PHE A 493 24.36 22.30 22.48
C PHE A 493 24.05 21.78 21.07
N ILE A 494 22.77 21.70 20.74
CA ILE A 494 22.31 21.19 19.44
C ILE A 494 21.45 22.25 18.78
N GLU A 495 21.78 22.52 17.52
CA GLU A 495 21.01 23.37 16.63
C GLU A 495 20.47 22.55 15.46
N ILE A 496 19.35 23.02 14.90
CA ILE A 496 18.76 22.46 13.69
C ILE A 496 18.50 23.58 12.68
N SER A 497 18.47 23.21 11.41
CA SER A 497 18.18 24.12 10.30
C SER A 497 17.51 23.38 9.14
N THR A 498 16.84 24.11 8.26
CA THR A 498 16.24 23.61 7.01
C THR A 498 17.08 23.95 5.78
N ASN A 499 17.86 25.03 5.84
CA ASN A 499 18.59 25.63 4.72
C ASN A 499 20.04 26.05 5.05
N ARG A 500 20.54 25.75 6.26
CA ARG A 500 21.88 26.13 6.76
C ARG A 500 22.09 27.63 7.01
N GLU A 501 21.14 28.49 6.70
CA GLU A 501 21.20 29.93 6.97
C GLU A 501 20.59 30.25 8.34
N GLU A 502 19.41 29.69 8.62
CA GLU A 502 18.69 29.91 9.86
C GLU A 502 18.91 28.74 10.82
N TRP A 503 19.54 28.99 11.97
CA TRP A 503 19.80 27.99 12.99
C TRP A 503 18.95 28.22 14.23
N GLN A 504 18.33 27.14 14.71
CA GLN A 504 17.52 27.16 15.93
C GLN A 504 18.14 26.21 16.95
N MET A 505 18.51 26.73 18.10
CA MET A 505 18.98 25.92 19.22
C MET A 505 17.80 25.15 19.84
N ILE A 506 17.86 23.82 19.80
CA ILE A 506 16.84 22.93 20.37
C ILE A 506 17.26 22.35 21.72
N LEU A 507 18.54 22.38 22.03
CA LEU A 507 19.09 21.90 23.28
C LEU A 507 20.29 22.74 23.69
N ASP A 508 20.28 23.20 24.94
CA ASP A 508 21.46 23.78 25.60
C ASP A 508 21.82 22.94 26.82
N SER A 509 22.89 22.16 26.72
CA SER A 509 23.44 21.37 27.82
C SER A 509 24.88 21.76 28.12
N ARG A 510 25.25 23.03 27.88
CA ARG A 510 26.62 23.55 28.10
C ARG A 510 27.07 23.48 29.57
N ASN A 511 26.13 23.41 30.50
CA ASN A 511 26.38 23.30 31.94
C ASN A 511 26.19 21.87 32.49
N VAL A 512 25.80 20.92 31.64
CA VAL A 512 25.56 19.52 32.02
C VAL A 512 26.76 18.69 31.57
N ARG A 513 27.17 17.75 32.42
CA ARG A 513 28.17 16.75 32.11
C ARG A 513 27.47 15.51 31.56
N SER A 514 27.55 15.32 30.26
CA SER A 514 26.92 14.19 29.56
C SER A 514 27.96 13.14 29.18
N ARG A 515 27.58 11.86 29.30
CA ARG A 515 28.37 10.68 28.93
C ARG A 515 27.44 9.55 28.48
N SER A 516 27.97 8.57 27.74
CA SER A 516 27.20 7.43 27.22
C SER A 516 26.02 7.88 26.35
N TRP A 517 25.00 7.03 26.21
CA TRP A 517 23.77 7.36 25.50
C TRP A 517 23.03 8.54 26.13
N GLN A 518 22.70 9.51 25.29
CA GLN A 518 21.87 10.65 25.64
C GLN A 518 20.66 10.70 24.70
N ASN A 519 19.48 10.79 25.30
CA ASN A 519 18.22 10.98 24.59
C ASN A 519 17.76 12.42 24.77
N PHE A 520 17.29 13.04 23.69
CA PHE A 520 16.76 14.40 23.75
C PHE A 520 15.43 14.47 23.02
N HIS A 521 14.54 15.30 23.54
CA HIS A 521 13.22 15.59 22.99
C HIS A 521 13.07 17.10 22.80
N PHE A 522 12.45 17.51 21.71
CA PHE A 522 12.17 18.91 21.37
C PHE A 522 10.85 18.98 20.62
N ILE A 523 10.26 20.18 20.55
CA ILE A 523 8.97 20.37 19.86
C ILE A 523 9.11 19.93 18.40
N PRO A 524 8.33 18.91 17.96
CA PRO A 524 8.45 18.33 16.63
C PRO A 524 8.33 19.36 15.51
N ARG A 525 9.24 19.30 14.52
CA ARG A 525 9.24 20.19 13.34
C ARG A 525 10.05 19.59 12.18
N PRO A 526 9.93 20.12 10.95
CA PRO A 526 10.80 19.74 9.83
C PRO A 526 12.26 20.08 10.11
N VAL A 527 13.16 19.12 9.84
CA VAL A 527 14.61 19.25 10.05
C VAL A 527 15.34 18.67 8.84
N VAL A 528 16.37 19.39 8.36
CA VAL A 528 17.30 18.92 7.32
C VAL A 528 18.72 18.83 7.88
N TYR A 529 19.15 19.89 8.56
CA TYR A 529 20.48 20.00 9.13
C TYR A 529 20.43 19.94 10.65
N ILE A 530 21.48 19.35 11.19
CA ILE A 530 21.65 19.14 12.61
C ILE A 530 23.09 19.46 12.93
N ARG A 531 23.31 20.49 13.75
CA ARG A 531 24.64 20.86 14.22
C ARG A 531 24.74 20.54 15.69
N ILE A 532 25.75 19.76 16.05
CA ILE A 532 26.08 19.42 17.43
C ILE A 532 27.38 20.15 17.75
N VAL A 533 27.33 21.10 18.67
CA VAL A 533 28.49 21.91 19.05
C VAL A 533 28.92 21.58 20.47
N PHE A 534 30.19 21.27 20.64
CA PHE A 534 30.81 20.93 21.91
C PHE A 534 31.49 22.17 22.51
N SER A 535 31.23 22.42 23.79
CA SER A 535 31.61 23.65 24.49
C SER A 535 32.73 23.48 25.52
N ARG A 536 32.85 22.33 26.19
CA ARG A 536 33.89 22.01 27.19
C ARG A 536 34.19 20.50 27.28
N GLU A 537 35.44 20.15 27.60
CA GLU A 537 35.94 18.78 27.84
C GLU A 537 36.75 18.73 29.15
N THR A 538 36.69 17.62 29.90
CA THR A 538 37.47 17.43 31.15
C THR A 538 38.75 16.61 31.03
N ALA A 539 39.07 15.93 29.92
CA ALA A 539 40.37 15.24 29.78
C ALA A 539 40.77 14.89 28.31
N ASN A 540 42.01 15.25 27.94
CA ASN A 540 42.83 14.76 26.83
C ASN A 540 42.46 15.04 25.35
N GLY A 541 41.64 16.05 25.05
CA GLY A 541 41.70 16.76 23.75
C GLY A 541 41.40 15.93 22.50
N MET A 542 40.71 14.79 22.62
CA MET A 542 40.27 13.97 21.48
C MET A 542 38.80 13.60 21.65
N PHE A 543 37.95 14.25 20.85
CA PHE A 543 36.52 13.99 20.84
C PHE A 543 36.19 12.72 20.05
N ARG A 544 35.34 11.88 20.64
CA ARG A 544 34.83 10.64 20.04
C ARG A 544 33.31 10.63 20.16
N SER A 545 32.63 10.91 19.05
CA SER A 545 31.19 10.64 18.92
C SER A 545 31.06 9.31 18.19
N ILE A 546 30.38 8.35 18.81
CA ILE A 546 30.40 6.95 18.34
C ILE A 546 29.22 6.70 17.39
N HIS A 547 28.04 7.22 17.71
CA HIS A 547 26.81 6.87 16.99
C HIS A 547 25.70 7.91 17.18
N PHE A 548 24.89 8.10 16.15
CA PHE A 548 23.80 9.06 16.12
C PHE A 548 22.55 8.45 15.49
N GLU A 549 21.41 8.58 16.18
CA GLU A 549 20.13 8.06 15.71
C GLU A 549 19.05 9.13 15.77
N ARG A 550 18.23 9.22 14.70
CA ARG A 550 17.03 10.05 14.67
C ARG A 550 15.87 9.40 13.93
N PRO A 551 14.67 9.32 14.53
CA PRO A 551 14.35 9.71 15.91
C PRO A 551 15.02 8.74 16.90
N THR A 552 14.93 9.02 18.20
CA THR A 552 15.43 8.09 19.22
C THR A 552 14.86 6.68 19.03
N GLN A 553 15.71 5.67 19.08
CA GLN A 553 15.30 4.26 19.03
C GLN A 553 15.13 3.64 20.44
N ASP A 554 15.29 4.45 21.49
CA ASP A 554 15.04 4.02 22.88
C ASP A 554 13.53 3.91 23.11
N LYS A 555 13.05 2.66 23.24
CA LYS A 555 11.63 2.37 23.43
C LYS A 555 11.08 2.93 24.75
N ASN A 556 11.88 2.92 25.82
CA ASN A 556 11.44 3.41 27.13
C ASN A 556 11.29 4.92 27.10
N TYR A 557 12.26 5.61 26.49
CA TYR A 557 12.20 7.06 26.32
C TYR A 557 11.07 7.49 25.37
N SER A 558 10.83 6.70 24.31
CA SER A 558 9.71 6.96 23.39
C SER A 558 8.34 6.82 24.07
N MET A 559 8.18 5.84 24.97
CA MET A 559 6.96 5.70 25.79
C MET A 559 6.77 6.91 26.71
N GLN A 560 7.84 7.34 27.40
CA GLN A 560 7.81 8.52 28.27
C GLN A 560 7.39 9.79 27.50
N ILE A 561 7.92 10.01 26.30
CA ILE A 561 7.48 11.13 25.46
C ILE A 561 5.98 11.01 25.13
N SER A 562 5.52 9.82 24.73
CA SER A 562 4.12 9.64 24.35
C SER A 562 3.15 9.86 25.51
N ASP A 563 3.54 9.52 26.73
CA ASP A 563 2.74 9.76 27.93
C ASP A 563 2.72 11.25 28.28
N MET A 564 3.88 11.93 28.20
CA MET A 564 3.96 13.39 28.38
C MET A 564 3.16 14.18 27.32
N GLU A 565 3.09 13.69 26.08
CA GLU A 565 2.29 14.31 25.01
C GLU A 565 0.79 14.13 25.27
N LYS A 566 0.35 12.93 25.71
CA LYS A 566 -1.05 12.67 26.08
C LYS A 566 -1.50 13.49 27.28
N GLU A 567 -0.66 13.64 28.30
CA GLU A 567 -0.93 14.49 29.47
C GLU A 567 -1.10 15.97 29.09
N LYS A 568 -0.33 16.46 28.11
CA LYS A 568 -0.48 17.83 27.59
C LYS A 568 -1.73 18.02 26.73
N GLU A 569 -2.13 17.01 25.96
CA GLU A 569 -3.38 17.05 25.17
C GLU A 569 -4.62 17.02 26.07
N THR A 570 -4.60 16.21 27.13
CA THR A 570 -5.67 16.18 28.15
C THR A 570 -5.73 17.47 28.95
N ALA A 571 -4.59 18.03 29.38
CA ALA A 571 -4.55 19.33 30.05
C ALA A 571 -5.08 20.49 29.17
N LYS A 572 -4.81 20.48 27.86
CA LYS A 572 -5.36 21.47 26.91
C LYS A 572 -6.87 21.33 26.73
N THR A 573 -7.40 20.10 26.67
CA THR A 573 -8.84 19.87 26.54
C THR A 573 -9.60 20.24 27.82
N ASP A 574 -8.98 20.06 28.98
CA ASP A 574 -9.54 20.52 30.26
C ASP A 574 -9.52 22.06 30.37
N ASP A 575 -8.46 22.75 29.93
CA ASP A 575 -8.41 24.22 29.88
C ASP A 575 -9.44 24.82 28.89
N ASP A 576 -9.65 24.21 27.72
CA ASP A 576 -10.68 24.63 26.76
C ASP A 576 -12.12 24.38 27.29
N ASN A 577 -12.31 23.32 28.10
CA ASN A 577 -13.58 23.05 28.78
C ASN A 577 -13.84 23.98 29.98
N ILE A 578 -12.80 24.46 30.66
CA ILE A 578 -12.90 25.46 31.74
C ILE A 578 -13.13 26.88 31.17
N ALA A 579 -12.55 27.20 30.01
CA ALA A 579 -12.78 28.47 29.31
C ALA A 579 -14.20 28.57 28.72
N SER A 580 -14.83 27.44 28.37
CA SER A 580 -16.22 27.42 27.85
C SER A 580 -17.29 27.40 28.95
N THR A 581 -16.96 27.00 30.19
CA THR A 581 -17.88 27.00 31.33
C THR A 581 -17.82 28.29 32.18
N SER A 582 -16.85 29.16 31.95
CA SER A 582 -16.72 30.48 32.62
C SER A 582 -17.33 31.66 31.84
N GLY A 583 -17.99 31.38 30.71
CA GLY A 583 -18.63 32.37 29.83
C GLY A 583 -20.16 32.34 29.81
N SER A 584 -20.81 31.68 30.78
CA SER A 584 -22.28 31.62 30.92
C SER A 584 -22.80 32.42 32.10
#